data_AF-A0A6V7RQW2-F1
#
_entry.id   AF-A0A6V7RQW2-F1
#
_cell.length_a   1.000
_cell.length_b   1.000
_cell.length_c   1.000
_cell.angle_alpha   90.00
_cell.angle_beta   90.00
_cell.angle_gamma   90.00
#
_symmetry.space_group_name_H-M   'P 1'
#
loop_
_entity.id
_entity.type
_entity.pdbx_description
1 polymer ?
#
loop_
_entity_poly.entity_id
_entity_poly.type
_entity_poly.pdbx_seq_one_letter_code
_entity_poly.pdbx_strand_id
1 'polypeptide(L)'
;MNKYKFFIDPLKEEQWINQIQNKGYRLTDISLDLIYKFEETSEDYVTRVDYQEQMSQSKFEEYVSIHEEFGWNHIRGGRFGAMTQVWSKIPDGNDELFSDKESKINYYKRYMKMTSGLAVLFLVCSMYVLLFNPDNAGIIFLTPGLWEMQGMNFWRAFLFELPFALMRLLPAILFPIMIVLLFIAYYRMDKAKKELELEN
;
A
#
# COMPACT_ATOMS: atom_id res chain seq x y z
N MET A 1 -19.12 -4.20 -9.82
CA MET A 1 -18.31 -3.14 -10.44
C MET A 1 -16.88 -3.22 -9.93
N ASN A 2 -15.89 -3.33 -10.83
CA ASN A 2 -14.46 -3.31 -10.45
C ASN A 2 -13.90 -1.89 -10.58
N LYS A 3 -13.08 -1.47 -9.62
CA LYS A 3 -12.34 -0.20 -9.63
C LYS A 3 -10.85 -0.48 -9.43
N TYR A 4 -10.02 0.23 -10.18
CA TYR A 4 -8.56 0.09 -10.14
C TYR A 4 -7.97 1.36 -9.55
N LYS A 5 -7.33 1.26 -8.38
CA LYS A 5 -6.71 2.39 -7.71
C LYS A 5 -5.68 1.90 -6.69
N PHE A 6 -4.58 2.61 -6.53
CA PHE A 6 -3.56 2.28 -5.54
C PHE A 6 -3.51 3.34 -4.44
N PHE A 7 -3.38 2.90 -3.19
CA PHE A 7 -3.30 3.77 -2.03
C PHE A 7 -2.06 3.45 -1.19
N ILE A 8 -1.35 4.50 -0.80
CA ILE A 8 -0.28 4.43 0.22
C ILE A 8 -0.75 5.10 1.52
N ASP A 9 -1.82 5.90 1.45
CA ASP A 9 -2.44 6.52 2.60
C ASP A 9 -3.73 5.74 2.93
N PRO A 10 -3.78 5.01 4.05
CA PRO A 10 -4.90 4.16 4.41
C PRO A 10 -6.15 5.00 4.72
N LEU A 11 -5.99 6.22 5.24
CA LEU A 11 -7.14 7.10 5.52
C LEU A 11 -7.80 7.59 4.23
N LYS A 12 -7.01 7.84 3.19
CA LYS A 12 -7.53 8.15 1.84
C LYS A 12 -8.22 6.95 1.21
N GLU A 13 -7.68 5.76 1.42
CA GLU A 13 -8.30 4.51 0.97
C GLU A 13 -9.68 4.35 1.60
N GLU A 14 -9.76 4.45 2.94
CA GLU A 14 -11.00 4.36 3.69
C GLU A 14 -12.04 5.39 3.21
N GLN A 15 -11.65 6.66 3.11
CA GLN A 15 -12.52 7.73 2.65
C GLN A 15 -13.05 7.47 1.23
N TRP A 16 -12.18 7.00 0.33
CA TRP A 16 -12.57 6.72 -1.04
C TRP A 16 -13.52 5.53 -1.15
N ILE A 17 -13.30 4.47 -0.36
CA ILE A 17 -14.22 3.32 -0.30
C ILE A 17 -15.59 3.80 0.18
N ASN A 18 -15.65 4.52 1.31
CA ASN A 18 -16.91 5.02 1.87
C ASN A 18 -17.65 5.98 0.91
N GLN A 19 -16.93 6.81 0.15
CA GLN A 19 -17.54 7.65 -0.89
C GLN A 19 -18.22 6.86 -2.01
N ILE A 20 -17.73 5.65 -2.32
CA ILE A 20 -18.37 4.76 -3.28
C ILE A 20 -19.55 4.07 -2.60
N GLN A 21 -19.40 3.65 -1.34
CA GLN A 21 -20.47 2.95 -0.62
C GLN A 21 -21.71 3.82 -0.44
N ASN A 22 -21.53 5.12 -0.14
CA ASN A 22 -22.61 6.10 -0.05
C ASN A 22 -23.44 6.29 -1.35
N LYS A 23 -23.03 5.67 -2.46
CA LYS A 23 -23.77 5.68 -3.73
C LYS A 23 -24.60 4.40 -3.94
N GLY A 24 -24.83 3.61 -2.89
CA GLY A 24 -25.56 2.34 -2.96
C GLY A 24 -24.69 1.16 -3.39
N TYR A 25 -23.41 1.16 -2.98
CA TYR A 25 -22.49 0.06 -3.26
C TYR A 25 -21.92 -0.51 -1.95
N ARG A 26 -21.53 -1.79 -1.95
CA ARG A 26 -20.76 -2.39 -0.87
C ARG A 26 -19.45 -2.94 -1.40
N LEU A 27 -18.37 -2.77 -0.65
CA LEU A 27 -17.10 -3.41 -0.94
C LEU A 27 -17.18 -4.89 -0.57
N THR A 28 -16.82 -5.77 -1.51
CA THR A 28 -16.88 -7.23 -1.31
C THR A 28 -15.52 -7.90 -1.33
N ASP A 29 -14.56 -7.34 -2.08
CA ASP A 29 -13.22 -7.91 -2.20
C ASP A 29 -12.19 -6.83 -2.57
N ILE A 30 -10.95 -7.05 -2.13
CA ILE A 30 -9.78 -6.29 -2.58
C ILE A 30 -8.73 -7.29 -3.05
N SER A 31 -8.37 -7.19 -4.32
CA SER A 31 -7.37 -8.03 -4.96
C SER A 31 -6.11 -7.22 -5.26
N LEU A 32 -4.96 -7.75 -4.84
CA LEU A 32 -3.61 -7.17 -5.06
C LEU A 32 -3.46 -5.72 -4.54
N ASP A 33 -4.28 -5.31 -3.57
CA ASP A 33 -4.31 -3.94 -3.02
C ASP A 33 -4.46 -2.84 -4.11
N LEU A 34 -5.08 -3.22 -5.23
CA LEU A 34 -5.25 -2.40 -6.44
C LEU A 34 -6.66 -2.51 -7.02
N ILE A 35 -7.26 -3.69 -6.95
CA ILE A 35 -8.54 -4.01 -7.59
C ILE A 35 -9.61 -4.12 -6.50
N TYR A 36 -10.51 -3.16 -6.46
CA TYR A 36 -11.62 -3.11 -5.51
C TYR A 36 -12.89 -3.58 -6.21
N LYS A 37 -13.52 -4.62 -5.68
CA LYS A 37 -14.78 -5.15 -6.19
C LYS A 37 -15.93 -4.63 -5.34
N PHE A 38 -16.86 -3.95 -6.00
CA PHE A 38 -18.08 -3.42 -5.40
C PHE A 38 -19.32 -4.10 -5.97
N GLU A 39 -20.36 -4.26 -5.15
CA GLU A 39 -21.69 -4.74 -5.57
C GLU A 39 -22.76 -3.71 -5.22
N GLU A 40 -23.82 -3.62 -6.03
CA GLU A 40 -24.96 -2.74 -5.71
C GLU A 40 -25.71 -3.30 -4.51
N THR A 41 -26.14 -2.41 -3.63
CA THR A 41 -26.86 -2.76 -2.40
C THR A 41 -27.84 -1.65 -2.04
N SER A 42 -28.94 -2.02 -1.41
CA SER A 42 -29.89 -1.08 -0.79
C SER A 42 -29.50 -0.73 0.65
N GLU A 43 -28.59 -1.49 1.25
CA GLU A 43 -28.11 -1.30 2.61
C GLU A 43 -26.88 -0.38 2.63
N ASP A 44 -26.79 0.45 3.66
CA ASP A 44 -25.61 1.28 3.90
C ASP A 44 -24.48 0.43 4.49
N TYR A 45 -23.26 0.72 4.07
CA TYR A 45 -22.05 0.07 4.56
C TYR A 45 -21.00 1.10 4.94
N VAL A 46 -20.27 0.81 6.01
CA VAL A 46 -19.12 1.58 6.46
C VAL A 46 -17.88 0.69 6.44
N THR A 47 -16.80 1.24 5.90
CA THR A 47 -15.49 0.60 5.89
C THR A 47 -14.53 1.35 6.80
N ARG A 48 -13.75 0.58 7.56
CA ARG A 48 -12.64 1.07 8.37
C ARG A 48 -11.37 0.31 8.05
N VAL A 49 -10.24 1.00 8.20
CA VAL A 49 -8.92 0.41 7.99
C VAL A 49 -8.12 0.36 9.30
N ASP A 50 -7.33 -0.70 9.45
CA ASP A 50 -6.35 -0.84 10.53
C ASP A 50 -5.03 -1.37 9.95
N TYR A 51 -3.99 -1.31 10.76
CA TYR A 51 -2.71 -1.92 10.47
C TYR A 51 -2.19 -2.63 11.71
N GLN A 52 -1.81 -3.89 11.52
CA GLN A 52 -1.22 -4.74 12.53
C GLN A 52 0.16 -5.19 12.11
N GLU A 53 1.07 -5.33 13.07
CA GLU A 53 2.39 -5.93 12.82
C GLU A 53 2.27 -7.44 12.59
N GLN A 54 3.40 -8.08 12.26
CA GLN A 54 3.43 -9.53 12.10
C GLN A 54 2.97 -10.26 13.37
N MET A 55 2.08 -11.24 13.21
CA MET A 55 1.56 -12.05 14.30
C MET A 55 1.48 -13.55 13.95
N SER A 56 1.35 -14.40 14.97
CA SER A 56 1.11 -15.84 14.77
C SER A 56 -0.28 -16.08 14.17
N GLN A 57 -0.50 -17.27 13.62
CA GLN A 57 -1.81 -17.64 13.07
C GLN A 57 -2.90 -17.58 14.14
N SER A 58 -2.64 -18.14 15.32
CA SER A 58 -3.58 -18.11 16.44
C SER A 58 -3.98 -16.70 16.85
N LYS A 59 -3.01 -15.78 16.95
CA LYS A 59 -3.27 -14.38 17.28
C LYS A 59 -4.04 -13.65 16.19
N PHE A 60 -3.84 -14.03 14.93
CA PHE A 60 -4.57 -13.46 13.81
C PHE A 60 -6.03 -13.93 13.81
N GLU A 61 -6.26 -15.22 14.04
CA GLU A 61 -7.61 -15.78 14.18
C GLU A 61 -8.35 -15.15 15.37
N GLU A 62 -7.68 -15.00 16.51
CA GLU A 62 -8.23 -14.28 17.67
C GLU A 62 -8.54 -12.81 17.35
N TYR A 63 -7.60 -12.09 16.72
CA TYR A 63 -7.81 -10.72 16.27
C TYR A 63 -9.04 -10.60 15.35
N VAL A 64 -9.19 -11.53 14.39
CA VAL A 64 -10.33 -11.51 13.47
C VAL A 64 -11.64 -11.79 14.20
N SER A 65 -11.67 -12.84 15.04
CA SER A 65 -12.84 -13.24 15.81
C SER A 65 -13.37 -12.09 16.68
N ILE A 66 -12.48 -11.34 17.35
CA ILE A 66 -12.87 -10.21 18.19
C ILE A 66 -13.63 -9.16 17.36
N HIS A 67 -13.16 -8.82 16.17
CA HIS A 67 -13.83 -7.81 15.33
C HIS A 67 -15.15 -8.33 14.75
N GLU A 68 -15.20 -9.61 14.38
CA GLU A 68 -16.43 -10.27 13.91
C GLU A 68 -17.52 -10.29 14.98
N GLU A 69 -17.17 -10.46 16.25
CA GLU A 69 -18.11 -10.37 17.38
C GLU A 69 -18.74 -8.96 17.51
N PHE A 70 -18.06 -7.91 17.05
CA PHE A 70 -18.59 -6.54 16.96
C PHE A 70 -19.31 -6.24 15.63
N GLY A 71 -19.54 -7.25 14.80
CA GLY A 71 -20.26 -7.15 13.53
C GLY A 71 -19.40 -6.68 12.35
N TRP A 72 -18.08 -6.64 12.48
CA TRP A 72 -17.18 -6.31 11.38
C TRP A 72 -16.88 -7.52 10.52
N ASN A 73 -17.02 -7.39 9.20
CA ASN A 73 -16.60 -8.40 8.25
C ASN A 73 -15.19 -8.09 7.74
N HIS A 74 -14.28 -9.06 7.85
CA HIS A 74 -12.92 -8.93 7.33
C HIS A 74 -12.94 -9.09 5.80
N ILE A 75 -12.56 -8.04 5.06
CA ILE A 75 -12.54 -8.05 3.60
C ILE A 75 -11.13 -8.36 3.07
N ARG A 76 -10.12 -7.77 3.69
CA ARG A 76 -8.73 -7.85 3.23
C ARG A 76 -7.76 -7.66 4.38
N GLY A 77 -6.61 -8.30 4.27
CA GLY A 77 -5.49 -8.16 5.17
C GLY A 77 -4.91 -9.52 5.53
N GLY A 78 -3.83 -9.52 6.29
CA GLY A 78 -3.20 -10.77 6.69
C GLY A 78 -2.23 -10.62 7.84
N ARG A 79 -1.78 -11.75 8.38
CA ARG A 79 -0.96 -11.82 9.59
C ARG A 79 0.50 -11.35 9.44
N PHE A 80 0.97 -11.08 8.23
CA PHE A 80 2.40 -10.84 7.96
C PHE A 80 2.82 -9.36 8.11
N GLY A 81 1.90 -8.47 8.50
CA GLY A 81 2.21 -7.05 8.70
C GLY A 81 2.66 -6.29 7.45
N ALA A 82 2.31 -6.81 6.26
CA ALA A 82 2.63 -6.18 4.98
C ALA A 82 1.41 -5.53 4.31
N MET A 83 0.22 -5.70 4.87
CA MET A 83 -1.05 -5.30 4.27
C MET A 83 -1.90 -4.56 5.30
N THR A 84 -2.64 -3.55 4.83
CA THR A 84 -3.72 -2.91 5.59
C THR A 84 -4.83 -3.93 5.85
N GLN A 85 -5.40 -3.92 7.05
CA GLN A 85 -6.59 -4.67 7.40
C GLN A 85 -7.80 -3.82 7.02
N VAL A 86 -8.71 -4.35 6.20
CA VAL A 86 -9.91 -3.65 5.72
C VAL A 86 -11.14 -4.38 6.25
N TRP A 87 -11.95 -3.62 6.98
CA TRP A 87 -13.13 -4.09 7.68
C TRP A 87 -14.37 -3.41 7.12
N SER A 88 -15.48 -4.14 6.95
CA SER A 88 -16.74 -3.59 6.47
C SER A 88 -17.92 -4.04 7.34
N LYS A 89 -18.82 -3.12 7.67
CA LYS A 89 -19.95 -3.32 8.58
C LYS A 89 -21.17 -2.53 8.13
N ILE A 90 -22.36 -3.01 8.47
CA ILE A 90 -23.61 -2.23 8.35
C ILE A 90 -23.67 -1.28 9.55
N PRO A 91 -23.82 0.05 9.34
CA PRO A 91 -23.81 1.01 10.44
C PRO A 91 -24.84 0.69 11.53
N ASP A 92 -24.40 0.66 12.78
CA ASP A 92 -25.25 0.40 13.96
C ASP A 92 -25.16 1.50 15.02
N GLY A 93 -24.50 2.61 14.69
CA GLY A 93 -24.23 3.73 15.60
C GLY A 93 -22.89 3.60 16.33
N ASN A 94 -22.24 2.43 16.29
CA ASN A 94 -20.86 2.25 16.71
C ASN A 94 -20.00 1.81 15.51
N ASP A 95 -19.70 2.79 14.67
CA ASP A 95 -19.02 2.62 13.38
C ASP A 95 -17.50 2.89 13.47
N GLU A 96 -16.97 3.04 14.68
CA GLU A 96 -15.52 3.15 14.92
C GLU A 96 -14.94 1.75 15.14
N LEU A 97 -13.81 1.49 14.50
CA LEU A 97 -13.10 0.22 14.68
C LEU A 97 -12.38 0.16 16.04
N PHE A 98 -12.00 1.32 16.57
CA PHE A 98 -11.29 1.45 17.84
C PHE A 98 -12.23 1.98 18.91
N SER A 99 -12.37 1.25 20.02
CA SER A 99 -13.20 1.64 21.17
C SER A 99 -12.67 2.87 21.91
N ASP A 100 -11.36 3.09 21.87
CA ASP A 100 -10.69 4.12 22.63
C ASP A 100 -9.66 4.88 21.79
N LYS A 101 -9.42 6.12 22.21
CA LYS A 101 -8.48 7.04 21.56
C LYS A 101 -7.06 6.50 21.57
N GLU A 102 -6.64 5.80 22.63
CA GLU A 102 -5.29 5.26 22.76
C GLU A 102 -5.01 4.17 21.72
N SER A 103 -5.96 3.28 21.48
CA SER A 103 -5.92 2.24 20.46
C SER A 103 -5.75 2.84 19.05
N LYS A 104 -6.46 3.93 18.74
CA LYS A 104 -6.35 4.65 17.47
C LYS A 104 -4.99 5.36 17.31
N ILE A 105 -4.47 5.95 18.39
CA ILE A 105 -3.10 6.51 18.43
C ILE A 105 -2.06 5.40 18.18
N ASN A 106 -2.24 4.24 18.81
CA ASN A 106 -1.35 3.09 18.64
C ASN A 106 -1.38 2.55 17.21
N TYR A 107 -2.55 2.54 16.56
CA TYR A 107 -2.65 2.28 15.12
C TYR A 107 -1.78 3.23 14.29
N TYR A 108 -1.90 4.55 14.49
CA TYR A 108 -1.07 5.52 13.77
C TYR A 108 0.43 5.28 14.00
N LYS A 109 0.83 5.00 15.24
CA LYS A 109 2.23 4.69 15.58
C LYS A 109 2.74 3.44 14.84
N ARG A 110 1.96 2.36 14.79
CA ARG A 110 2.32 1.13 14.05
C ARG A 110 2.48 1.43 12.56
N TYR A 111 1.56 2.18 11.96
CA TYR A 111 1.64 2.55 10.55
C TYR A 111 2.84 3.46 10.23
N MET A 112 3.12 4.43 11.11
CA MET A 112 4.29 5.30 11.02
C MET A 112 5.62 4.52 11.12
N LYS A 113 5.66 3.49 11.98
CA LYS A 113 6.82 2.60 12.09
C LYS A 113 7.01 1.77 10.82
N MET A 114 5.94 1.24 10.25
CA MET A 114 6.00 0.51 8.97
C MET A 114 6.49 1.42 7.83
N THR A 115 5.86 2.58 7.65
CA THR A 115 6.21 3.51 6.56
C THR A 115 7.63 4.04 6.67
N SER A 116 8.09 4.36 7.88
CA SER A 116 9.48 4.79 8.09
C SER A 116 10.48 3.65 7.84
N GLY A 117 10.19 2.42 8.27
CA GLY A 117 11.01 1.24 7.96
C GLY A 117 11.13 0.98 6.45
N LEU A 118 10.02 1.04 5.72
CA LEU A 118 10.01 0.91 4.26
C LEU A 118 10.75 2.07 3.58
N ALA A 119 10.61 3.30 4.06
CA ALA A 119 11.30 4.45 3.49
C ALA A 119 12.82 4.32 3.64
N VAL A 120 13.31 3.84 4.79
CA VAL A 120 14.73 3.55 5.01
C VAL A 120 15.20 2.42 4.10
N LEU A 121 14.43 1.35 3.95
CA LEU A 121 14.76 0.25 3.04
C LEU A 121 14.92 0.76 1.60
N PHE A 122 13.93 1.50 1.08
CA PHE A 122 14.01 2.08 -0.27
C PHE A 122 15.15 3.09 -0.41
N LEU A 123 15.48 3.83 0.65
CA LEU A 123 16.63 4.75 0.64
C LEU A 123 17.93 3.97 0.50
N VAL A 124 18.13 2.89 1.28
CA VAL A 124 19.32 2.03 1.16
C VAL A 124 19.39 1.40 -0.23
N CYS A 125 18.28 0.90 -0.76
CA CYS A 125 18.23 0.35 -2.12
C CYS A 125 18.54 1.43 -3.18
N SER A 126 18.03 2.64 -3.03
CA SER A 126 18.32 3.78 -3.92
C SER A 126 19.80 4.16 -3.87
N MET A 127 20.40 4.24 -2.67
CA MET A 127 21.83 4.47 -2.51
C MET A 127 22.67 3.34 -3.13
N TYR A 128 22.27 2.09 -2.95
CA TYR A 128 22.93 0.95 -3.60
C TYR A 128 22.89 1.07 -5.12
N VAL A 129 21.73 1.40 -5.69
CA VAL A 129 21.57 1.62 -7.13
C VAL A 129 22.47 2.77 -7.62
N LEU A 130 22.60 3.86 -6.86
CA LEU A 130 23.45 5.00 -7.23
C LEU A 130 24.95 4.70 -7.10
N LEU A 131 25.36 3.93 -6.09
CA LEU A 131 26.78 3.64 -5.80
C LEU A 131 27.34 2.46 -6.59
N PHE A 132 26.51 1.45 -6.86
CA PHE A 132 26.91 0.17 -7.45
C PHE A 132 26.34 -0.08 -8.85
N ASN A 133 25.68 0.90 -9.49
CA ASN A 133 25.61 0.90 -10.95
C ASN A 133 26.91 1.53 -11.47
N PRO A 134 27.88 0.73 -11.94
CA PRO A 134 29.26 1.18 -12.17
C PRO A 134 29.42 2.07 -13.41
N ASP A 135 28.36 2.37 -14.15
CA ASP A 135 28.44 3.14 -15.38
C ASP A 135 28.03 4.61 -15.13
N ASN A 136 29.01 5.41 -14.73
CA ASN A 136 28.98 6.89 -14.76
C ASN A 136 28.72 7.49 -16.16
N ALA A 137 28.30 6.68 -17.13
CA ALA A 137 27.99 7.11 -18.49
C ALA A 137 26.82 6.30 -19.05
N GLY A 138 25.60 6.46 -18.51
CA GLY A 138 24.34 6.40 -19.27
C GLY A 138 24.02 5.17 -20.14
N ILE A 139 24.79 4.09 -20.08
CA ILE A 139 24.63 2.93 -20.95
C ILE A 139 23.70 1.95 -20.23
N ILE A 140 22.41 2.16 -20.45
CA ILE A 140 21.35 1.25 -20.00
C ILE A 140 21.46 -0.11 -20.71
N PHE A 141 22.18 -0.19 -21.84
CA PHE A 141 22.39 -1.38 -22.68
C PHE A 141 23.88 -1.80 -22.70
N LEU A 142 24.23 -2.84 -21.96
CA LEU A 142 25.57 -3.43 -21.85
C LEU A 142 26.00 -4.29 -23.05
N THR A 143 25.15 -4.54 -24.05
CA THR A 143 25.58 -5.29 -25.25
C THR A 143 26.66 -4.51 -26.00
N PRO A 144 27.89 -5.04 -26.12
CA PRO A 144 28.98 -4.32 -26.77
C PRO A 144 28.67 -4.08 -28.26
N GLY A 145 28.87 -2.84 -28.71
CA GLY A 145 28.60 -2.48 -30.11
C GLY A 145 27.14 -2.60 -30.52
N LEU A 146 26.19 -2.62 -29.58
CA LEU A 146 24.75 -2.71 -29.88
C LEU A 146 24.33 -1.69 -30.93
N TRP A 147 24.77 -0.44 -30.79
CA TRP A 147 24.45 0.67 -31.69
C TRP A 147 25.15 0.60 -33.05
N GLU A 148 26.20 -0.23 -33.18
CA GLU A 148 26.93 -0.46 -34.43
C GLU A 148 26.32 -1.61 -35.26
N MET A 149 25.44 -2.43 -34.65
CA MET A 149 24.76 -3.51 -35.35
C MET A 149 23.73 -2.97 -36.35
N GLN A 150 23.56 -3.65 -37.48
CA GLN A 150 22.59 -3.28 -38.50
C GLN A 150 21.56 -4.40 -38.75
N GLY A 151 20.37 -3.99 -39.19
CA GLY A 151 19.31 -4.91 -39.60
C GLY A 151 18.79 -5.81 -38.47
N MET A 152 18.58 -7.09 -38.77
CA MET A 152 17.95 -8.05 -37.85
C MET A 152 18.80 -8.34 -36.60
N ASN A 153 20.13 -8.23 -36.71
CA ASN A 153 21.04 -8.47 -35.59
C ASN A 153 20.88 -7.42 -34.48
N PHE A 154 20.68 -6.15 -34.86
CA PHE A 154 20.35 -5.07 -33.94
C PHE A 154 19.05 -5.37 -33.18
N TRP A 155 17.95 -5.63 -33.90
CA TRP A 155 16.64 -5.82 -33.29
C TRP A 155 16.61 -7.01 -32.32
N ARG A 156 17.30 -8.11 -32.63
CA ARG A 156 17.42 -9.25 -31.72
C ARG A 156 18.18 -8.91 -30.45
N ALA A 157 19.35 -8.29 -30.57
CA ALA A 157 20.17 -7.90 -29.42
C ALA A 157 19.46 -6.85 -28.56
N PHE A 158 18.83 -5.86 -29.18
CA PHE A 158 18.09 -4.80 -28.50
C PHE A 158 16.89 -5.35 -27.72
N LEU A 159 16.03 -6.16 -28.36
CA LEU A 159 14.84 -6.72 -27.69
C LEU A 159 15.22 -7.72 -26.59
N PHE A 160 16.32 -8.47 -26.77
CA PHE A 160 16.84 -9.35 -25.73
C PHE A 160 17.35 -8.57 -24.52
N GLU A 161 18.03 -7.44 -24.73
CA GLU A 161 18.58 -6.66 -23.64
C GLU A 161 17.57 -5.72 -22.97
N LEU A 162 16.53 -5.28 -23.68
CA LEU A 162 15.55 -4.31 -23.21
C LEU A 162 14.96 -4.63 -21.80
N PRO A 163 14.60 -5.88 -21.46
CA PRO A 163 14.13 -6.20 -20.11
C PRO A 163 15.18 -5.94 -19.02
N PHE A 164 16.45 -6.27 -19.27
CA PHE A 164 17.55 -6.05 -18.31
C PHE A 164 17.89 -4.57 -18.19
N ALA A 165 17.87 -3.86 -19.31
CA ALA A 165 17.93 -2.40 -19.37
C ALA A 165 16.85 -1.75 -18.49
N LEU A 166 15.60 -2.17 -18.61
CA LEU A 166 14.50 -1.69 -17.79
C LEU A 166 14.68 -2.06 -16.30
N MET A 167 15.16 -3.26 -15.98
CA MET A 167 15.44 -3.67 -14.61
C MET A 167 16.54 -2.83 -13.94
N ARG A 168 17.47 -2.25 -14.71
CA ARG A 168 18.48 -1.30 -14.21
C ARG A 168 17.91 0.10 -14.00
N LEU A 169 17.12 0.57 -14.97
CA LEU A 169 16.57 1.94 -14.96
C LEU A 169 15.41 2.11 -13.98
N LEU A 170 14.45 1.18 -13.96
CA LEU A 170 13.21 1.31 -13.20
C LEU A 170 13.46 1.51 -11.70
N PRO A 171 14.32 0.72 -11.02
CA PRO A 171 14.60 0.93 -9.60
C PRO A 171 15.15 2.32 -9.27
N ALA A 172 16.02 2.88 -10.13
CA ALA A 172 16.60 4.21 -9.95
C ALA A 172 15.55 5.33 -9.93
N ILE A 173 14.43 5.14 -10.64
CA ILE A 173 13.33 6.10 -10.72
C ILE A 173 12.24 5.78 -9.69
N LEU A 174 11.87 4.50 -9.56
CA LEU A 174 10.77 4.06 -8.71
C LEU A 174 11.10 4.20 -7.22
N PHE A 175 12.33 3.90 -6.79
CA PHE A 175 12.66 3.99 -5.35
C PHE A 175 12.57 5.42 -4.81
N PRO A 176 13.12 6.47 -5.45
CA PRO A 176 12.90 7.85 -5.01
C PRO A 176 11.43 8.25 -4.97
N ILE A 177 10.64 7.86 -5.97
CA ILE A 177 9.19 8.13 -5.99
C ILE A 177 8.51 7.47 -4.80
N MET A 178 8.80 6.19 -4.54
CA MET A 178 8.24 5.45 -3.40
C MET A 178 8.62 6.08 -2.06
N ILE A 179 9.87 6.55 -1.90
CA ILE A 179 10.32 7.26 -0.70
C ILE A 179 9.45 8.50 -0.45
N VAL A 180 9.26 9.35 -1.48
CA VAL A 180 8.42 10.55 -1.36
C VAL A 180 6.99 10.20 -0.96
N LEU A 181 6.41 9.16 -1.57
CA LEU A 181 5.05 8.75 -1.24
C LEU A 181 4.92 8.21 0.19
N LEU A 182 5.90 7.44 0.66
CA LEU A 182 5.95 6.94 2.05
C LEU A 182 6.12 8.10 3.05
N PHE A 183 6.92 9.11 2.73
CA PHE A 183 7.04 10.32 3.55
C PHE A 183 5.72 11.10 3.64
N ILE A 184 4.98 11.21 2.53
CA ILE A 184 3.66 11.85 2.52
C ILE A 184 2.70 11.07 3.42
N ALA A 185 2.67 9.74 3.32
CA ALA A 185 1.81 8.90 4.16
C ALA A 185 2.18 9.01 5.64
N TYR A 186 3.48 8.99 5.97
CA TYR A 186 3.98 9.21 7.32
C TYR A 186 3.51 10.55 7.90
N TYR A 187 3.70 11.65 7.15
CA TYR A 187 3.30 12.98 7.61
C TYR A 187 1.80 13.08 7.88
N ARG A 188 0.99 12.43 7.05
CA ARG A 188 -0.46 12.40 7.23
C ARG A 188 -0.87 11.63 8.48
N MET A 189 -0.26 10.48 8.76
CA MET A 189 -0.51 9.74 10.00
C MET A 189 -0.05 10.53 11.23
N ASP A 190 1.11 11.20 11.16
CA ASP A 190 1.58 12.03 12.27
C ASP A 190 0.65 13.21 12.54
N LYS A 191 0.15 13.85 11.49
CA LYS A 191 -0.86 14.91 11.59
C LYS A 191 -2.16 14.39 12.23
N ALA A 192 -2.71 13.28 11.72
CA ALA A 192 -3.94 12.69 12.25
C ALA A 192 -3.79 12.26 13.72
N LYS A 193 -2.62 11.72 14.09
CA LYS A 193 -2.29 11.39 15.48
C LYS A 193 -2.26 12.62 16.37
N LYS A 194 -1.60 13.71 15.95
CA LYS A 194 -1.52 14.96 16.72
C LYS A 194 -2.88 15.62 16.90
N GLU A 195 -3.69 15.66 15.85
CA GLU A 195 -5.07 16.17 15.91
C GLU A 195 -5.87 15.39 16.95
N LEU A 196 -5.80 14.05 16.88
CA LEU A 196 -6.48 13.19 17.83
C LEU A 196 -5.95 13.40 19.26
N GLU A 197 -4.65 13.54 19.48
CA GLU A 197 -4.04 13.82 20.80
C GLU A 197 -4.58 15.13 21.42
N LEU A 198 -4.84 16.16 20.61
CA LEU A 198 -5.32 17.49 21.04
C LEU A 198 -6.83 17.55 21.34
N GLU A 199 -7.63 16.61 20.84
CA GLU A 199 -9.05 16.48 21.18
C GLU A 199 -9.19 15.98 22.63
N ASN A 200 -9.43 16.89 23.57
CA ASN A 200 -9.71 16.57 24.99
C ASN A 200 -11.09 15.96 25.19
#